data_AF-A0A7D3XPQ6-F1
#
_entry.id   AF-A0A7D3XPQ6-F1
#
_cell.length_a   1.000
_cell.length_b   1.000
_cell.length_c   1.000
_cell.angle_alpha   90.00
_cell.angle_beta   90.00
_cell.angle_gamma   90.00
#
_symmetry.space_group_name_H-M   'P 1'
#
loop_
_entity.id
_entity.type
_entity.pdbx_description
1 polymer ?
#
loop_
_entity_poly.entity_id
_entity_poly.type
_entity_poly.pdbx_seq_one_letter_code
_entity_poly.pdbx_strand_id
1 'polypeptide(L)'
;MIEPPRLDVGGHINVDGPYSLDQDDIPENYLPVIGRKRVLSRIQLEGHLTPSDQSCVDEWLGQVIRETKGVLIDLQTDRFETPTRSGLLEADHGQPESLAEMAFYFEDGEKFYESGFADVLGECARIMPEALPVKFGYYEPLQGRIKGDDFSELVSSFKQESSLFFMQAKSPFGHISLNVPCKKTFEKYGKTHFTRRKFLLGHLRFDLRPSIFRHPVKLAKLQSLFEQICVALDVVYAEITDRQSRNSWLWYGLPDNQPRTICVGRRYQEVWPDISGLGYSIAEHQKIISTDRFGKKPPRPPQDLIAPAQPDLSDPRHRDTRDIPPNYAATFPFNFQFDPNNYIW
;
A
#
# COMPACT_ATOMS: atom_id res chain seq x y z
N MET A 1 -19.64 -9.32 -29.05
CA MET A 1 -18.85 -8.11 -29.31
C MET A 1 -18.87 -7.91 -30.82
N ILE A 2 -19.02 -6.69 -31.31
CA ILE A 2 -19.00 -6.41 -32.75
C ILE A 2 -17.60 -6.70 -33.26
N GLU A 3 -17.47 -7.49 -34.32
CA GLU A 3 -16.16 -7.84 -34.87
C GLU A 3 -15.44 -6.59 -35.39
N PRO A 4 -14.12 -6.45 -35.14
CA PRO A 4 -13.36 -5.34 -35.69
C PRO A 4 -13.28 -5.44 -37.22
N PRO A 5 -13.30 -4.31 -37.93
CA PRO A 5 -13.16 -4.31 -39.39
C PRO A 5 -11.77 -4.83 -39.78
N ARG A 6 -11.68 -5.39 -40.98
CA ARG A 6 -10.39 -5.66 -41.61
C ARG A 6 -9.89 -4.36 -42.21
N LEU A 7 -8.64 -4.02 -41.89
CA LEU A 7 -7.97 -2.84 -42.42
C LEU A 7 -7.15 -3.21 -43.66
N ASP A 8 -6.88 -2.21 -44.50
CA ASP A 8 -6.02 -2.32 -45.67
C ASP A 8 -4.53 -2.50 -45.26
N VAL A 9 -3.64 -2.53 -46.25
CA VAL A 9 -2.24 -2.96 -46.15
C VAL A 9 -1.48 -2.26 -45.00
N GLY A 10 -1.31 -2.99 -43.90
CA GLY A 10 -0.38 -2.65 -42.81
C GLY A 10 -1.01 -2.14 -41.51
N GLY A 11 -2.33 -2.03 -41.42
CA GLY A 11 -3.05 -1.69 -40.19
C GLY A 11 -3.60 -2.92 -39.47
N HIS A 12 -3.55 -2.93 -38.13
CA HIS A 12 -4.11 -4.00 -37.30
C HIS A 12 -4.90 -3.44 -36.12
N ILE A 13 -6.03 -4.07 -35.79
CA ILE A 13 -6.84 -3.76 -34.62
C ILE A 13 -6.73 -4.93 -33.65
N ASN A 14 -6.13 -4.68 -32.50
CA ASN A 14 -6.06 -5.63 -31.40
C ASN A 14 -7.11 -5.25 -30.35
N VAL A 15 -8.03 -6.17 -30.07
CA VAL A 15 -9.05 -6.00 -29.02
C VAL A 15 -8.75 -6.99 -27.91
N ASP A 16 -8.51 -6.46 -26.72
CA ASP A 16 -8.15 -7.22 -25.53
C ASP A 16 -9.21 -7.04 -24.42
N GLY A 17 -9.50 -8.11 -23.67
CA GLY A 17 -10.63 -8.22 -22.74
C GLY A 17 -11.80 -9.08 -23.26
N PRO A 18 -13.01 -8.99 -22.66
CA PRO A 18 -13.42 -8.03 -21.64
C PRO A 18 -12.83 -8.30 -20.26
N TYR A 19 -12.38 -7.24 -19.59
CA TYR A 19 -11.91 -7.24 -18.21
C TYR A 19 -12.99 -6.72 -17.27
N SER A 20 -13.23 -7.41 -16.16
CA SER A 20 -14.03 -6.84 -15.06
C SER A 20 -13.17 -5.86 -14.27
N LEU A 21 -13.64 -4.63 -14.11
CA LEU A 21 -12.99 -3.60 -13.29
C LEU A 21 -13.76 -3.40 -11.98
N ASP A 22 -13.04 -3.21 -10.89
CA ASP A 22 -13.62 -2.64 -9.68
C ASP A 22 -13.63 -1.10 -9.79
N GLN A 23 -14.50 -0.42 -9.04
CA GLN A 23 -14.55 1.05 -9.07
C GLN A 23 -13.19 1.68 -8.71
N ASP A 24 -12.48 1.03 -7.78
CA ASP A 24 -11.17 1.49 -7.29
C ASP A 24 -10.05 1.31 -8.33
N ASP A 25 -10.27 0.50 -9.38
CA ASP A 25 -9.35 0.33 -10.50
C ASP A 25 -9.53 1.43 -11.58
N ILE A 26 -10.52 2.33 -11.41
CA ILE A 26 -10.84 3.38 -12.38
C ILE A 26 -10.33 4.73 -11.87
N PRO A 27 -9.54 5.47 -12.67
CA PRO A 27 -9.15 6.84 -12.37
C PRO A 27 -10.35 7.74 -12.02
N GLU A 28 -10.21 8.61 -11.02
CA GLU A 28 -11.34 9.39 -10.52
C GLU A 28 -11.93 10.31 -11.60
N ASN A 29 -11.10 10.86 -12.49
CA ASN A 29 -11.55 11.69 -13.61
C ASN A 29 -12.35 10.91 -14.68
N TYR A 30 -12.29 9.58 -14.69
CA TYR A 30 -13.07 8.75 -15.61
C TYR A 30 -14.44 8.37 -15.01
N LEU A 31 -14.58 8.38 -13.67
CA LEU A 31 -15.82 8.00 -13.00
C LEU A 31 -17.06 8.83 -13.39
N PRO A 32 -16.96 10.15 -13.67
CA PRO A 32 -18.11 10.95 -14.12
C PRO A 32 -18.69 10.53 -15.47
N VAL A 33 -17.88 9.90 -16.33
CA VAL A 33 -18.30 9.51 -17.69
C VAL A 33 -18.64 8.02 -17.78
N ILE A 34 -17.97 7.16 -17.01
CA ILE A 34 -18.21 5.71 -16.99
C ILE A 34 -19.26 5.36 -15.94
N GLY A 35 -20.23 4.50 -16.27
CA GLY A 35 -20.73 3.56 -15.26
C GLY A 35 -22.06 2.96 -15.49
N ARG A 36 -22.76 2.32 -14.54
CA ARG A 36 -22.28 1.59 -13.36
C ARG A 36 -21.71 0.21 -13.71
N LYS A 37 -21.87 -0.25 -14.95
CA LYS A 37 -21.30 -1.51 -15.42
C LYS A 37 -19.83 -1.31 -15.72
N ARG A 38 -18.98 -2.18 -15.17
CA ARG A 38 -17.53 -2.01 -15.12
C ARG A 38 -16.83 -3.10 -15.92
N VAL A 39 -16.98 -3.01 -17.24
CA VAL A 39 -16.29 -3.90 -18.18
C VAL A 39 -15.40 -3.04 -19.07
N LEU A 40 -14.12 -3.38 -19.13
CA LEU A 40 -13.13 -2.72 -19.97
C LEU A 40 -12.73 -3.64 -21.11
N SER A 41 -12.80 -3.12 -22.34
CA SER A 41 -12.08 -3.67 -23.48
C SER A 41 -11.02 -2.67 -23.88
N ARG A 42 -9.79 -3.13 -24.10
CA ARG A 42 -8.69 -2.32 -24.62
C ARG A 42 -8.61 -2.51 -26.11
N ILE A 43 -8.62 -1.42 -26.86
CA ILE A 43 -8.50 -1.43 -28.31
C ILE A 43 -7.19 -0.74 -28.65
N GLN A 44 -6.32 -1.47 -29.34
CA GLN A 44 -5.03 -0.96 -29.82
C GLN A 44 -5.06 -0.95 -31.35
N LEU A 45 -4.72 0.20 -31.91
CA LEU A 45 -4.53 0.37 -33.36
C LEU A 45 -3.03 0.35 -33.62
N GLU A 46 -2.57 -0.62 -34.40
CA GLU A 46 -1.17 -0.82 -34.74
C GLU A 46 -0.92 -0.64 -36.22
N GLY A 47 0.29 -0.19 -36.56
CA GLY A 47 0.71 0.00 -37.96
C GLY A 47 0.29 1.35 -38.55
N HIS A 48 0.28 1.43 -39.87
CA HIS A 48 -0.07 2.65 -40.59
C HIS A 48 -1.51 2.58 -41.07
N LEU A 49 -2.37 3.46 -40.55
CA LEU A 49 -3.76 3.58 -40.98
C LEU A 49 -3.86 4.55 -42.13
N THR A 50 -4.47 4.13 -43.24
CA THR A 50 -4.87 5.07 -44.29
C THR A 50 -6.09 5.89 -43.83
N PRO A 51 -6.41 7.02 -44.47
CA PRO A 51 -7.65 7.77 -44.17
C PRO A 51 -8.93 6.94 -44.31
N SER A 52 -8.93 5.94 -45.22
CA SER A 52 -10.04 5.02 -45.39
C SER A 52 -10.15 4.06 -44.20
N ASP A 53 -9.03 3.50 -43.75
CA ASP A 53 -8.97 2.65 -42.54
C ASP A 53 -9.46 3.40 -41.31
N GLN A 54 -9.03 4.65 -41.13
CA GLN A 54 -9.47 5.47 -40.01
C GLN A 54 -11.00 5.65 -40.01
N SER A 55 -11.58 5.93 -41.18
CA SER A 55 -13.04 6.08 -41.31
C SER A 55 -13.79 4.78 -40.95
N CYS A 56 -13.28 3.63 -41.39
CA CYS A 56 -13.83 2.32 -41.02
C CYS A 56 -13.73 2.05 -39.52
N VAL A 57 -12.61 2.41 -38.88
CA VAL A 57 -12.42 2.27 -37.43
C VAL A 57 -13.39 3.16 -36.68
N ASP A 58 -13.53 4.43 -37.08
CA ASP A 58 -14.41 5.39 -36.41
C ASP A 58 -15.88 4.96 -36.51
N GLU A 59 -16.31 4.46 -37.68
CA GLU A 59 -17.66 3.91 -37.87
C GLU A 59 -17.90 2.69 -36.98
N TRP A 60 -16.95 1.76 -36.93
CA TRP A 60 -17.01 0.58 -36.08
C TRP A 60 -17.07 0.94 -34.60
N LEU A 61 -16.19 1.83 -34.12
CA LEU A 61 -16.20 2.30 -32.74
C LEU A 61 -17.52 2.98 -32.39
N GLY A 62 -18.04 3.83 -33.29
CA GLY A 62 -19.35 4.44 -33.14
C GLY A 62 -20.48 3.41 -33.05
N GLN A 63 -20.41 2.32 -33.82
CA GLN A 63 -21.36 1.21 -33.73
C GLN A 63 -21.25 0.48 -32.39
N VAL A 64 -20.01 0.18 -31.95
CA VAL A 64 -19.75 -0.47 -30.65
C VAL A 64 -20.34 0.37 -29.51
N ILE A 65 -20.10 1.67 -29.49
CA ILE A 65 -20.65 2.58 -28.47
C ILE A 65 -22.18 2.54 -28.47
N ARG A 66 -22.82 2.65 -29.65
CA ARG A 66 -24.30 2.65 -29.78
C ARG A 66 -24.93 1.34 -29.30
N GLU A 67 -24.37 0.19 -29.67
CA GLU A 67 -24.92 -1.12 -29.33
C GLU A 67 -24.67 -1.49 -27.86
N THR A 68 -23.48 -1.20 -27.35
CA THR A 68 -23.10 -1.55 -25.97
C THR A 68 -23.61 -0.53 -24.95
N LYS A 69 -23.98 0.67 -25.41
CA LYS A 69 -24.18 1.86 -24.57
C LYS A 69 -22.97 2.14 -23.70
N GLY A 70 -21.78 1.84 -24.23
CA GLY A 70 -20.49 1.99 -23.58
C GLY A 70 -19.95 3.41 -23.65
N VAL A 71 -18.73 3.56 -23.16
CA VAL A 71 -17.95 4.80 -23.25
C VAL A 71 -16.64 4.46 -23.94
N LEU A 72 -16.33 5.15 -25.03
CA LEU A 72 -15.02 5.12 -25.64
C LEU A 72 -14.18 6.23 -24.99
N ILE A 73 -12.96 5.89 -24.58
CA ILE A 73 -11.99 6.85 -24.07
C ILE A 73 -10.72 6.70 -24.93
N ASP A 74 -10.35 7.79 -25.61
CA ASP A 74 -9.09 7.89 -26.30
C ASP A 74 -8.01 8.37 -25.31
N LEU A 75 -7.10 7.45 -24.97
CA LEU A 75 -6.00 7.69 -24.04
C LEU A 75 -4.91 8.62 -24.60
N GLN A 76 -4.91 8.92 -25.90
CA GLN A 76 -3.93 9.82 -26.53
C GLN A 76 -4.39 11.28 -26.49
N THR A 77 -5.70 11.51 -26.55
CA THR A 77 -6.29 12.86 -26.61
C THR A 77 -7.13 13.21 -25.39
N ASP A 78 -7.27 12.29 -24.44
CA ASP A 78 -8.17 12.38 -23.28
C ASP A 78 -9.62 12.70 -23.65
N ARG A 79 -10.04 12.32 -24.86
CA ARG A 79 -11.42 12.50 -25.33
C ARG A 79 -12.24 11.29 -24.94
N PHE A 80 -13.50 11.55 -24.58
CA PHE A 80 -14.48 10.50 -24.39
C PHE A 80 -15.66 10.67 -25.35
N GLU A 81 -16.28 9.54 -25.70
CA GLU A 81 -17.49 9.47 -26.49
C GLU A 81 -18.47 8.44 -25.91
N THR A 82 -19.74 8.81 -25.91
CA THR A 82 -20.89 7.99 -25.49
C THR A 82 -21.97 8.11 -26.58
N PRO A 83 -23.05 7.31 -26.54
CA PRO A 83 -24.10 7.41 -27.55
C PRO A 83 -24.75 8.81 -27.66
N THR A 84 -24.64 9.65 -26.63
CA THR A 84 -25.35 10.94 -26.55
C THR A 84 -24.45 12.14 -26.25
N ARG A 85 -23.17 11.93 -25.93
CA ARG A 85 -22.25 12.98 -25.47
C ARG A 85 -20.83 12.63 -25.86
N SER A 86 -20.07 13.64 -26.28
CA SER A 86 -18.63 13.60 -26.37
C SER A 86 -18.02 14.80 -25.64
N GLY A 87 -16.75 14.71 -25.30
CA GLY A 87 -16.04 15.79 -24.62
C GLY A 87 -14.60 15.45 -24.32
N LEU A 88 -13.91 16.39 -23.68
CA LEU A 88 -12.63 16.12 -23.02
C LEU A 88 -12.91 15.61 -21.62
N LEU A 89 -12.14 14.63 -21.18
CA LEU A 89 -12.02 14.30 -19.78
C LEU A 89 -11.44 15.52 -19.06
N GLU A 90 -11.92 15.75 -17.84
CA GLU A 90 -11.26 16.74 -17.00
C GLU A 90 -9.82 16.29 -16.80
N ALA A 91 -8.88 17.12 -17.23
CA ALA A 91 -7.47 16.88 -17.01
C ALA A 91 -7.29 16.70 -15.49
N ASP A 92 -6.57 15.65 -15.12
CA ASP A 92 -6.25 15.36 -13.72
C ASP A 92 -5.26 16.45 -13.25
N HIS A 93 -5.77 17.64 -12.98
CA HIS A 93 -5.03 18.79 -12.46
C HIS A 93 -4.82 18.67 -10.94
N GLY A 94 -5.38 17.63 -10.31
CA GLY A 94 -4.95 17.22 -8.99
C GLY A 94 -3.56 16.62 -9.11
N GLN A 95 -2.60 17.14 -8.34
CA GLN A 95 -1.55 16.22 -7.90
C GLN A 95 -2.27 15.03 -7.27
N PRO A 96 -1.95 13.77 -7.65
CA PRO A 96 -2.60 12.61 -7.04
C PRO A 96 -2.57 12.83 -5.54
N GLU A 97 -3.77 12.90 -4.91
CA GLU A 97 -3.87 13.20 -3.48
C GLU A 97 -2.89 12.24 -2.79
N SER A 98 -1.86 12.80 -2.15
CA SER A 98 -0.83 11.99 -1.49
C SER A 98 -1.56 11.02 -0.58
N LEU A 99 -1.37 9.72 -0.81
CA LEU A 99 -1.96 8.71 0.05
C LEU A 99 -1.46 8.95 1.47
N ALA A 100 -2.39 8.83 2.40
CA ALA A 100 -2.10 8.72 3.81
C ALA A 100 -1.65 7.29 4.12
N GLU A 101 -1.14 7.09 5.33
CA GLU A 101 -0.54 5.82 5.72
C GLU A 101 -0.96 5.44 7.13
N MET A 102 -1.13 4.13 7.35
CA MET A 102 -1.18 3.51 8.66
C MET A 102 -0.08 2.44 8.72
N ALA A 103 0.93 2.65 9.56
CA ALA A 103 2.15 1.85 9.62
C ALA A 103 2.39 1.27 11.01
N PHE A 104 2.92 0.04 11.06
CA PHE A 104 3.19 -0.69 12.29
C PHE A 104 4.59 -1.30 12.24
N TYR A 105 5.35 -1.14 13.32
CA TYR A 105 6.70 -1.67 13.50
C TYR A 105 6.74 -2.59 14.73
N PHE A 106 7.28 -3.80 14.58
CA PHE A 106 7.28 -4.83 15.63
C PHE A 106 8.56 -5.68 15.62
N GLU A 107 8.97 -6.22 16.78
CA GLU A 107 10.21 -7.00 16.93
C GLU A 107 10.04 -8.46 16.48
N ASP A 108 8.95 -9.13 16.88
CA ASP A 108 8.79 -10.58 16.75
C ASP A 108 8.33 -11.01 15.34
N GLY A 109 9.27 -10.99 14.39
CA GLY A 109 9.04 -11.41 13.02
C GLY A 109 8.70 -12.90 12.86
N GLU A 110 9.20 -13.76 13.74
CA GLU A 110 8.89 -15.20 13.71
C GLU A 110 7.46 -15.47 14.13
N LYS A 111 7.01 -14.91 15.27
CA LYS A 111 5.61 -15.03 15.70
C LYS A 111 4.65 -14.43 14.69
N PHE A 112 5.00 -13.29 14.09
CA PHE A 112 4.20 -12.72 13.02
C PHE A 112 4.10 -13.65 11.81
N TYR A 113 5.23 -14.22 11.39
CA TYR A 113 5.24 -15.22 10.34
C TYR A 113 4.34 -16.39 10.72
N GLU A 114 4.48 -16.95 11.92
CA GLU A 114 3.76 -18.12 12.45
C GLU A 114 2.25 -17.95 12.50
N SER A 115 1.76 -16.94 13.22
CA SER A 115 0.33 -16.69 13.43
C SER A 115 -0.08 -15.22 13.27
N GLY A 116 0.81 -14.26 13.56
CA GLY A 116 0.42 -12.85 13.66
C GLY A 116 -0.16 -12.26 12.37
N PHE A 117 0.24 -12.75 11.19
CA PHE A 117 -0.42 -12.33 9.94
C PHE A 117 -1.90 -12.71 9.90
N ALA A 118 -2.25 -13.94 10.30
CA ALA A 118 -3.64 -14.38 10.36
C ALA A 118 -4.42 -13.59 11.43
N ASP A 119 -3.79 -13.28 12.56
CA ASP A 119 -4.40 -12.47 13.63
C ASP A 119 -4.76 -11.06 13.13
N VAL A 120 -3.85 -10.40 12.40
CA VAL A 120 -4.10 -9.09 11.77
C VAL A 120 -5.27 -9.16 10.78
N LEU A 121 -5.31 -10.18 9.92
CA LEU A 121 -6.41 -10.35 8.96
C LEU A 121 -7.74 -10.57 9.66
N GLY A 122 -7.74 -11.29 10.79
CA GLY A 122 -8.91 -11.44 11.67
C GLY A 122 -9.41 -10.10 12.19
N GLU A 123 -8.51 -9.22 12.64
CA GLU A 123 -8.88 -7.87 13.09
C GLU A 123 -9.43 -6.99 11.95
N CYS A 124 -8.82 -7.07 10.76
CA CYS A 124 -9.34 -6.41 9.56
C CYS A 124 -10.78 -6.88 9.26
N ALA A 125 -11.00 -8.19 9.16
CA ALA A 125 -12.31 -8.76 8.86
C ALA A 125 -13.36 -8.41 9.92
N ARG A 126 -12.98 -8.33 11.20
CA ARG A 126 -13.88 -8.05 12.31
C ARG A 126 -14.28 -6.57 12.42
N ILE A 127 -13.32 -5.65 12.25
CA ILE A 127 -13.52 -4.22 12.58
C ILE A 127 -13.85 -3.39 11.34
N MET A 128 -13.07 -3.61 10.27
CA MET A 128 -13.15 -2.83 9.05
C MET A 128 -12.84 -3.73 7.85
N PRO A 129 -13.81 -4.54 7.39
CA PRO A 129 -13.62 -5.52 6.31
C PRO A 129 -13.03 -4.91 5.03
N GLU A 130 -13.22 -3.62 4.79
CA GLU A 130 -12.60 -2.90 3.67
C GLU A 130 -11.06 -2.91 3.73
N ALA A 131 -10.47 -3.09 4.91
CA ALA A 131 -9.02 -3.24 5.13
C ALA A 131 -8.50 -4.65 4.80
N LEU A 132 -9.39 -5.63 4.65
CA LEU A 132 -8.99 -6.99 4.29
C LEU A 132 -8.51 -6.99 2.82
N PRO A 133 -7.34 -7.59 2.51
CA PRO A 133 -6.89 -7.69 1.13
C PRO A 133 -7.93 -8.42 0.26
N VAL A 134 -8.12 -7.94 -0.97
CA VAL A 134 -8.96 -8.58 -1.98
C VAL A 134 -8.14 -9.22 -3.10
N LYS A 135 -6.96 -8.65 -3.37
CA LYS A 135 -6.00 -9.14 -4.35
C LYS A 135 -4.64 -9.28 -3.64
N PHE A 136 -3.86 -10.28 -4.01
CA PHE A 136 -2.52 -10.51 -3.44
C PHE A 136 -1.59 -11.20 -4.43
N GLY A 137 -0.28 -11.08 -4.24
CA GLY A 137 0.68 -11.67 -5.16
C GLY A 137 2.13 -11.31 -4.86
N TYR A 138 3.02 -11.80 -5.72
CA TYR A 138 4.48 -11.61 -5.58
C TYR A 138 5.03 -10.51 -6.49
N TYR A 139 4.26 -10.13 -7.50
CA TYR A 139 4.56 -9.10 -8.48
C TYR A 139 3.26 -8.55 -9.06
N GLU A 140 3.33 -7.41 -9.73
CA GLU A 140 2.20 -6.86 -10.48
C GLU A 140 2.13 -7.50 -11.88
N PRO A 141 0.94 -7.91 -12.38
CA PRO A 141 -0.37 -7.82 -11.72
C PRO A 141 -0.58 -8.92 -10.65
N LEU A 142 -1.22 -8.57 -9.52
CA LEU A 142 -1.52 -9.48 -8.41
C LEU A 142 -2.30 -10.74 -8.85
N GLN A 143 -1.81 -11.92 -8.46
CA GLN A 143 -2.25 -13.22 -9.01
C GLN A 143 -3.42 -13.85 -8.25
N GLY A 144 -3.48 -13.64 -6.93
CA GLY A 144 -4.46 -14.22 -6.01
C GLY A 144 -5.65 -13.29 -5.73
N ARG A 145 -6.79 -13.87 -5.36
CA ARG A 145 -7.99 -13.14 -4.94
C ARG A 145 -8.67 -13.82 -3.76
N ILE A 146 -9.06 -13.04 -2.75
CA ILE A 146 -9.86 -13.53 -1.63
C ILE A 146 -11.32 -13.63 -2.06
N LYS A 147 -11.98 -14.75 -1.69
CA LYS A 147 -13.41 -14.97 -1.94
C LYS A 147 -14.17 -14.97 -0.62
N GLY A 148 -15.01 -13.95 -0.41
CA GLY A 148 -15.73 -13.78 0.84
C GLY A 148 -14.77 -13.47 1.99
N ASP A 149 -14.96 -14.12 3.13
CA ASP A 149 -14.18 -13.90 4.35
C ASP A 149 -13.09 -14.98 4.60
N ASP A 150 -12.87 -15.88 3.64
CA ASP A 150 -11.85 -16.93 3.74
C ASP A 150 -10.49 -16.42 3.21
N PHE A 151 -9.60 -16.05 4.13
CA PHE A 151 -8.24 -15.61 3.84
C PHE A 151 -7.19 -16.72 4.02
N SER A 152 -7.60 -18.00 4.06
CA SER A 152 -6.67 -19.13 4.22
C SER A 152 -5.67 -19.25 3.07
N GLU A 153 -6.10 -19.00 1.84
CA GLU A 153 -5.22 -18.97 0.66
C GLU A 153 -4.18 -17.84 0.75
N LEU A 154 -4.59 -16.64 1.18
CA LEU A 154 -3.70 -15.50 1.40
C LEU A 154 -2.60 -15.84 2.43
N VAL A 155 -2.98 -16.44 3.56
CA VAL A 155 -2.03 -16.87 4.59
C VAL A 155 -1.08 -17.94 4.05
N SER A 156 -1.60 -18.93 3.32
CA SER A 156 -0.77 -19.97 2.70
C SER A 156 0.24 -19.39 1.70
N SER A 157 -0.17 -18.45 0.84
CA SER A 157 0.73 -17.79 -0.11
C SER A 157 1.80 -16.95 0.59
N PHE A 158 1.43 -16.20 1.64
CA PHE A 158 2.41 -15.48 2.46
C PHE A 158 3.46 -16.42 3.07
N LYS A 159 3.06 -17.60 3.55
CA LYS A 159 3.98 -18.59 4.11
C LYS A 159 4.97 -19.14 3.09
N GLN A 160 4.54 -19.28 1.84
CA GLN A 160 5.39 -19.74 0.74
C GLN A 160 6.45 -18.68 0.40
N GLU A 161 6.04 -17.42 0.31
CA GLU A 161 6.89 -16.30 -0.12
C GLU A 161 6.58 -15.03 0.70
N SER A 162 7.31 -14.89 1.82
CA SER A 162 7.12 -13.81 2.80
C SER A 162 7.92 -12.53 2.53
N SER A 163 8.81 -12.53 1.53
CA SER A 163 9.80 -11.43 1.38
C SER A 163 9.36 -10.33 0.42
N LEU A 164 8.48 -10.66 -0.53
CA LEU A 164 7.92 -9.71 -1.49
C LEU A 164 6.46 -10.04 -1.70
N PHE A 165 5.65 -9.69 -0.70
CA PHE A 165 4.23 -9.99 -0.69
C PHE A 165 3.42 -8.71 -0.81
N PHE A 166 2.80 -8.53 -1.99
CA PHE A 166 1.98 -7.38 -2.30
C PHE A 166 0.52 -7.73 -2.11
N MET A 167 -0.22 -6.81 -1.52
CA MET A 167 -1.64 -6.95 -1.25
C MET A 167 -2.34 -5.66 -1.63
N GLN A 168 -3.61 -5.76 -2.00
CA GLN A 168 -4.46 -4.62 -2.28
C GLN A 168 -5.81 -4.84 -1.62
N ALA A 169 -6.27 -3.85 -0.86
CA ALA A 169 -7.58 -3.83 -0.21
C ALA A 169 -8.55 -2.91 -0.96
N LYS A 170 -9.81 -2.84 -0.50
CA LYS A 170 -10.82 -1.96 -1.09
C LYS A 170 -10.72 -0.56 -0.52
N SER A 171 -11.18 0.43 -1.28
CA SER A 171 -11.36 1.78 -0.76
C SER A 171 -12.16 1.78 0.54
N PRO A 172 -11.73 2.51 1.59
CA PRO A 172 -10.74 3.59 1.55
C PRO A 172 -9.25 3.15 1.65
N PHE A 173 -8.96 1.86 1.68
CA PHE A 173 -7.59 1.34 1.67
C PHE A 173 -7.08 1.18 0.24
N GLY A 174 -5.75 1.17 0.09
CA GLY A 174 -5.05 0.93 -1.16
C GLY A 174 -4.17 -0.31 -1.08
N HIS A 175 -2.90 -0.15 -1.43
CA HIS A 175 -1.92 -1.22 -1.25
C HIS A 175 -1.63 -1.46 0.22
N ILE A 176 -1.36 -2.73 0.52
CA ILE A 176 -0.86 -3.16 1.81
C ILE A 176 0.51 -3.76 1.53
N SER A 177 1.53 -3.27 2.23
CA SER A 177 2.90 -3.76 2.11
C SER A 177 3.36 -4.36 3.42
N LEU A 178 4.18 -5.39 3.30
CA LEU A 178 4.62 -6.20 4.42
C LEU A 178 6.08 -6.60 4.23
N ASN A 179 6.88 -6.40 5.28
CA ASN A 179 8.26 -6.87 5.35
C ASN A 179 8.43 -7.57 6.70
N VAL A 180 8.80 -8.85 6.69
CA VAL A 180 8.90 -9.66 7.90
C VAL A 180 10.30 -10.22 8.02
N PRO A 181 11.12 -9.75 8.98
CA PRO A 181 12.42 -10.32 9.24
C PRO A 181 12.22 -11.65 10.00
N CYS A 182 12.19 -12.75 9.26
CA CYS A 182 12.08 -14.11 9.79
C CYS A 182 13.02 -15.04 9.03
N LYS A 183 13.20 -16.27 9.54
CA LYS A 183 14.04 -17.32 8.98
C LYS A 183 13.76 -17.51 7.50
N LYS A 184 12.48 -17.60 7.11
CA LYS A 184 12.05 -17.79 5.72
C LYS A 184 12.51 -16.65 4.82
N THR A 185 12.44 -15.41 5.29
CA THR A 185 12.94 -14.23 4.58
C THR A 185 14.46 -14.27 4.46
N PHE A 186 15.18 -14.65 5.52
CA PHE A 186 16.64 -14.68 5.52
C PHE A 186 17.26 -15.82 4.70
N GLU A 187 16.56 -16.95 4.55
CA GLU A 187 17.01 -18.08 3.72
C GLU A 187 17.21 -17.70 2.24
N LYS A 188 16.54 -16.65 1.76
CA LYS A 188 16.69 -16.14 0.38
C LYS A 188 17.94 -15.33 0.16
N TYR A 189 18.54 -14.84 1.24
CA TYR A 189 19.68 -13.94 1.19
C TYR A 189 20.95 -14.66 1.63
N GLY A 190 22.03 -14.46 0.86
CA GLY A 190 23.36 -14.95 1.24
C GLY A 190 23.77 -14.43 2.63
N LYS A 191 24.65 -15.16 3.32
CA LYS A 191 25.10 -14.82 4.69
C LYS A 191 25.67 -13.40 4.83
N THR A 192 26.24 -12.86 3.75
CA THR A 192 26.84 -11.52 3.70
C THR A 192 25.86 -10.42 3.30
N HIS A 193 24.60 -10.75 3.01
CA HIS A 193 23.61 -9.78 2.57
C HIS A 193 23.29 -8.76 3.67
N PHE A 194 23.17 -7.48 3.31
CA PHE A 194 22.96 -6.39 4.27
C PHE A 194 21.68 -6.51 5.09
N THR A 195 20.62 -7.15 4.56
CA THR A 195 19.39 -7.42 5.32
C THR A 195 19.65 -8.35 6.50
N ARG A 196 20.69 -9.20 6.43
CA ARG A 196 21.14 -9.96 7.59
C ARG A 196 21.94 -9.07 8.53
N ARG A 197 22.76 -8.14 8.03
CA ARG A 197 23.71 -7.37 8.87
C ARG A 197 23.11 -6.15 9.60
N LYS A 198 21.90 -5.70 9.26
CA LYS A 198 21.29 -4.47 9.81
C LYS A 198 20.11 -4.80 10.73
N PHE A 199 19.84 -3.92 11.69
CA PHE A 199 18.63 -4.01 12.51
C PHE A 199 17.39 -3.85 11.65
N LEU A 200 16.50 -4.83 11.73
CA LEU A 200 15.24 -4.87 11.03
C LEU A 200 14.11 -4.97 12.03
N LEU A 201 12.97 -4.37 11.71
CA LEU A 201 11.71 -4.66 12.38
C LEU A 201 10.74 -5.26 11.38
N GLY A 202 9.81 -6.06 11.87
CA GLY A 202 8.59 -6.32 11.13
C GLY A 202 7.91 -5.00 10.79
N HIS A 203 7.49 -4.85 9.54
CA HIS A 203 6.85 -3.63 9.05
C HIS A 203 5.61 -3.98 8.24
N LEU A 204 4.45 -3.54 8.73
CA LEU A 204 3.16 -3.66 8.06
C LEU A 204 2.63 -2.26 7.77
N ARG A 205 2.18 -2.03 6.55
CA ARG A 205 1.69 -0.73 6.10
C ARG A 205 0.40 -0.88 5.31
N PHE A 206 -0.55 0.02 5.59
CA PHE A 206 -1.75 0.22 4.80
C PHE A 206 -1.72 1.61 4.17
N ASP A 207 -1.93 1.66 2.86
CA ASP A 207 -2.19 2.92 2.17
C ASP A 207 -3.64 3.34 2.39
N LEU A 208 -3.85 4.63 2.67
CA LEU A 208 -5.15 5.20 3.00
C LEU A 208 -5.51 6.33 2.03
N ARG A 209 -6.73 6.33 1.52
CA ARG A 209 -7.27 7.50 0.81
C ARG A 209 -7.59 8.61 1.82
N PRO A 210 -7.18 9.87 1.58
CA PRO A 210 -7.43 10.98 2.53
C PRO A 210 -8.90 11.22 2.87
N SER A 211 -9.82 10.79 2.00
CA SER A 211 -11.27 10.84 2.25
C SER A 211 -11.69 10.10 3.53
N ILE A 212 -10.93 9.10 4.00
CA ILE A 212 -11.23 8.37 5.24
C ILE A 212 -11.32 9.30 6.45
N PHE A 213 -10.49 10.35 6.51
CA PHE A 213 -10.45 11.30 7.62
C PHE A 213 -11.64 12.27 7.62
N ARG A 214 -12.35 12.39 6.50
CA ARG A 214 -13.56 13.25 6.38
C ARG A 214 -14.84 12.53 6.81
N HIS A 215 -14.77 11.23 7.12
CA HIS A 215 -15.91 10.40 7.49
C HIS A 215 -15.80 9.93 8.95
N PRO A 216 -16.46 10.61 9.92
CA PRO A 216 -16.26 10.34 11.36
C PRO A 216 -16.47 8.88 11.77
N VAL A 217 -17.48 8.21 11.20
CA VAL A 217 -17.76 6.79 11.48
C VAL A 217 -16.64 5.87 10.96
N LYS A 218 -16.10 6.15 9.76
CA LYS A 218 -14.99 5.37 9.20
C LYS A 218 -13.69 5.65 9.97
N LEU A 219 -13.46 6.90 10.36
CA LEU A 219 -12.30 7.29 11.15
C LEU A 219 -12.29 6.60 12.52
N ALA A 220 -13.44 6.52 13.21
CA ALA A 220 -13.55 5.78 14.47
C ALA A 220 -13.26 4.27 14.31
N LYS A 221 -13.72 3.67 13.20
CA LYS A 221 -13.37 2.27 12.86
C LYS A 221 -11.89 2.09 12.55
N LEU A 222 -11.29 3.01 11.80
CA LEU A 222 -9.85 3.00 11.50
C LEU A 222 -9.03 3.07 12.80
N GLN A 223 -9.39 3.96 13.72
CA GLN A 223 -8.73 4.05 15.02
C GLN A 223 -8.87 2.76 15.83
N SER A 224 -10.07 2.18 15.85
CA SER A 224 -10.30 0.90 16.52
C SER A 224 -9.46 -0.22 15.90
N LEU A 225 -9.36 -0.28 14.56
CA LEU A 225 -8.51 -1.25 13.86
C LEU A 225 -7.04 -1.04 14.20
N PHE A 226 -6.57 0.21 14.17
CA PHE A 226 -5.20 0.58 14.54
C PHE A 226 -4.86 0.12 15.95
N GLU A 227 -5.73 0.38 16.93
CA GLU A 227 -5.59 -0.05 18.32
C GLU A 227 -5.41 -1.57 18.42
N GLN A 228 -6.28 -2.33 17.76
CA GLN A 228 -6.27 -3.80 17.85
C GLN A 228 -5.06 -4.42 17.15
N ILE A 229 -4.64 -3.88 15.99
CA ILE A 229 -3.41 -4.31 15.33
C ILE A 229 -2.19 -3.98 16.19
N CYS A 230 -2.16 -2.82 16.86
CA CYS A 230 -1.05 -2.48 17.77
C CYS A 230 -0.88 -3.51 18.89
N VAL A 231 -2.00 -4.02 19.44
CA VAL A 231 -1.98 -5.09 20.46
C VAL A 231 -1.57 -6.43 19.85
N ALA A 232 -2.17 -6.82 18.73
CA ALA A 232 -1.90 -8.10 18.07
C ALA A 232 -0.41 -8.28 17.70
N LEU A 233 0.23 -7.17 17.29
CA LEU A 233 1.63 -7.15 16.88
C LEU A 233 2.61 -6.84 18.00
N ASP A 234 2.13 -6.51 19.20
CA ASP A 234 2.97 -5.99 20.30
C ASP A 234 3.93 -4.89 19.79
N VAL A 235 3.38 -3.88 19.12
CA VAL A 235 4.18 -2.92 18.35
C VAL A 235 5.18 -2.17 19.23
N VAL A 236 6.37 -1.91 18.68
CA VAL A 236 7.32 -0.97 19.28
C VAL A 236 6.98 0.47 18.93
N TYR A 237 6.46 0.69 17.73
CA TYR A 237 5.95 1.96 17.25
C TYR A 237 4.91 1.72 16.16
N ALA A 238 3.88 2.56 16.09
CA ALA A 238 2.95 2.59 14.98
C ALA A 238 2.42 4.01 14.80
N GLU A 239 2.00 4.36 13.59
CA GLU A 239 1.48 5.69 13.30
C GLU A 239 0.41 5.72 12.21
N ILE A 240 -0.41 6.77 12.23
CA ILE A 240 -1.29 7.18 11.14
C ILE A 240 -0.84 8.58 10.70
N THR A 241 -0.50 8.76 9.43
CA THR A 241 0.01 10.02 8.86
C THR A 241 -0.82 10.46 7.66
N ASP A 242 -0.82 11.77 7.37
CA ASP A 242 -1.47 12.34 6.18
C ASP A 242 -0.70 12.09 4.87
N ARG A 243 0.51 11.55 4.97
CA ARG A 243 1.41 11.32 3.83
C ARG A 243 2.17 10.03 4.04
N GLN A 244 2.31 9.27 2.96
CA GLN A 244 3.22 8.14 2.91
C GLN A 244 4.65 8.56 3.27
N SER A 245 5.18 7.87 4.25
CA SER A 245 6.58 7.88 4.62
C SER A 245 7.38 7.04 3.61
N ARG A 246 8.67 7.34 3.48
CA ARG A 246 9.63 6.47 2.78
C ARG A 246 10.23 5.41 3.71
N ASN A 247 9.58 5.15 4.84
CA ASN A 247 10.11 4.26 5.84
C ASN A 247 10.07 2.82 5.34
N SER A 248 11.00 2.02 5.83
CA SER A 248 11.14 0.62 5.49
C SER A 248 11.30 -0.19 6.77
N TRP A 249 11.33 -1.52 6.65
CA TRP A 249 11.72 -2.40 7.76
C TRP A 249 13.12 -2.15 8.34
N LEU A 250 13.99 -1.41 7.64
CA LEU A 250 15.24 -0.94 8.23
C LEU A 250 14.92 0.17 9.23
N TRP A 251 15.14 -0.13 10.50
CA TRP A 251 14.76 0.76 11.59
C TRP A 251 15.98 1.42 12.22
N TYR A 252 16.01 2.75 12.19
CA TYR A 252 17.14 3.57 12.64
C TYR A 252 16.78 4.51 13.80
N GLY A 253 15.51 4.58 14.18
CA GLY A 253 14.97 5.54 15.14
C GLY A 253 13.54 5.93 14.78
N LEU A 254 12.93 6.79 15.60
CA LEU A 254 11.59 7.30 15.36
C LEU A 254 11.58 8.29 14.19
N PRO A 255 10.52 8.32 13.36
CA PRO A 255 10.42 9.29 12.29
C PRO A 255 10.26 10.72 12.84
N ASP A 256 10.90 11.69 12.18
CA ASP A 256 10.72 13.12 12.47
C ASP A 256 9.54 13.69 11.66
N ASN A 257 8.35 13.16 11.92
CA ASN A 257 7.13 13.60 11.26
C ASN A 257 6.08 14.05 12.30
N GLN A 258 4.92 14.46 11.80
CA GLN A 258 3.82 14.94 12.62
C GLN A 258 2.57 14.09 12.35
N PRO A 259 2.49 12.90 12.95
CA PRO A 259 1.41 11.97 12.71
C PRO A 259 0.11 12.47 13.35
N ARG A 260 -1.02 11.96 12.84
CA ARG A 260 -2.35 12.15 13.44
C ARG A 260 -2.48 11.36 14.73
N THR A 261 -2.01 10.12 14.68
CA THR A 261 -2.09 9.13 15.76
C THR A 261 -0.79 8.37 15.84
N ILE A 262 -0.30 8.11 17.06
CA ILE A 262 0.83 7.20 17.32
C ILE A 262 0.45 6.17 18.37
N CYS A 263 1.05 4.99 18.26
CA CYS A 263 1.18 4.03 19.34
C CYS A 263 2.65 3.87 19.68
N VAL A 264 2.99 3.98 20.96
CA VAL A 264 4.36 3.81 21.45
C VAL A 264 4.39 2.56 22.33
N GLY A 265 5.23 1.59 21.95
CA GLY A 265 5.42 0.34 22.68
C GLY A 265 6.40 0.47 23.84
N ARG A 266 6.60 -0.63 24.56
CA ARG A 266 7.44 -0.70 25.77
C ARG A 266 8.85 -0.16 25.57
N ARG A 267 9.55 -0.60 24.52
CA ARG A 267 10.96 -0.21 24.25
C ARG A 267 11.14 1.30 24.23
N TYR A 268 10.26 2.00 23.53
CA TYR A 268 10.30 3.45 23.45
C TYR A 268 9.75 4.14 24.69
N GLN A 269 8.75 3.57 25.38
CA GLN A 269 8.28 4.11 26.65
C GLN A 269 9.38 4.15 27.73
N GLU A 270 10.27 3.15 27.76
CA GLU A 270 11.39 3.06 28.71
C GLU A 270 12.42 4.19 28.52
N VAL A 271 12.58 4.70 27.29
CA VAL A 271 13.53 5.77 26.94
C VAL A 271 12.87 7.10 26.61
N TRP A 272 11.53 7.16 26.58
CA TRP A 272 10.73 8.35 26.33
C TRP A 272 9.72 8.56 27.47
N PRO A 273 10.18 8.94 28.68
CA PRO A 273 9.34 8.95 29.88
C PRO A 273 8.10 9.85 29.76
N ASP A 274 8.22 10.98 29.07
CA ASP A 274 7.13 11.95 28.87
C ASP A 274 5.90 11.34 28.16
N ILE A 275 6.09 10.29 27.35
CA ILE A 275 5.00 9.67 26.60
C ILE A 275 4.00 8.98 27.53
N SER A 276 4.47 8.48 28.67
CA SER A 276 3.68 7.66 29.60
C SER A 276 2.49 8.43 30.19
N GLY A 277 2.61 9.75 30.32
CA GLY A 277 1.58 10.64 30.85
C GLY A 277 0.67 11.28 29.79
N LEU A 278 1.01 11.20 28.50
CA LEU A 278 0.29 11.91 27.44
C LEU A 278 -0.79 11.06 26.76
N GLY A 279 -0.56 9.75 26.67
CA GLY A 279 -1.44 8.77 26.01
C GLY A 279 -2.31 7.96 26.98
N TYR A 280 -3.29 7.27 26.42
CA TYR A 280 -4.05 6.25 27.15
C TYR A 280 -3.53 4.86 26.81
N SER A 281 -3.65 3.94 27.76
CA SER A 281 -3.24 2.54 27.56
C SER A 281 -4.30 1.77 26.80
N ILE A 282 -3.90 1.03 25.77
CA ILE A 282 -4.75 0.07 25.05
C ILE A 282 -4.44 -1.39 25.42
N ALA A 283 -3.26 -1.62 25.98
CA ALA A 283 -2.82 -2.90 26.54
C ALA A 283 -1.73 -2.61 27.59
N GLU A 284 -1.09 -3.65 28.12
CA GLU A 284 -0.06 -3.53 29.15
C GLU A 284 1.11 -2.65 28.69
N HIS A 285 1.51 -2.77 27.41
CA HIS A 285 2.75 -2.20 26.90
C HIS A 285 2.55 -1.13 25.82
N GLN A 286 1.32 -0.73 25.52
CA GLN A 286 0.99 0.17 24.40
C GLN A 286 0.26 1.41 24.87
N LYS A 287 0.81 2.58 24.50
CA LYS A 287 0.20 3.90 24.73
C LYS A 287 -0.16 4.54 23.41
N ILE A 288 -1.40 5.02 23.29
CA ILE A 288 -1.85 5.76 22.12
C ILE A 288 -2.09 7.23 22.42
N ILE A 289 -1.66 8.07 21.48
CA ILE A 289 -1.92 9.51 21.45
C ILE A 289 -2.51 9.82 20.07
N SER A 290 -3.65 10.50 20.05
CA SER A 290 -4.36 10.78 18.81
C SER A 290 -4.96 12.18 18.82
N THR A 291 -4.70 12.93 17.74
CA THR A 291 -5.32 14.23 17.47
C THR A 291 -6.82 14.04 17.24
N ASP A 292 -7.21 13.02 16.49
CA ASP A 292 -8.59 12.88 16.02
C ASP A 292 -9.56 12.38 17.12
N ARG A 293 -9.07 11.73 18.18
CA ARG A 293 -9.91 11.23 19.30
C ARG A 293 -9.92 12.14 20.52
N PHE A 294 -8.79 12.76 20.86
CA PHE A 294 -8.63 13.52 22.11
C PHE A 294 -8.27 15.00 21.89
N GLY A 295 -8.15 15.45 20.64
CA GLY A 295 -7.64 16.78 20.31
C GLY A 295 -6.16 16.98 20.69
N LYS A 296 -5.49 15.92 21.18
CA LYS A 296 -4.10 15.96 21.61
C LYS A 296 -3.21 15.58 20.44
N LYS A 297 -2.46 16.56 19.96
CA LYS A 297 -1.45 16.33 18.95
C LYS A 297 -0.36 15.39 19.48
N PRO A 298 0.03 14.33 18.75
CA PRO A 298 1.19 13.54 19.10
C PRO A 298 2.42 14.43 19.33
N PRO A 299 3.15 14.23 20.45
CA PRO A 299 4.37 14.98 20.70
C PRO A 299 5.43 14.60 19.67
N ARG A 300 6.31 15.55 19.34
CA ARG A 300 7.50 15.24 18.55
C ARG A 300 8.42 14.33 19.39
N PRO A 301 9.02 13.28 18.79
CA PRO A 301 10.03 12.48 19.49
C PRO A 301 11.21 13.33 20.00
N PRO A 302 11.80 13.00 21.16
CA PRO A 302 13.08 13.52 21.61
C PRO A 302 14.16 13.42 20.53
N GLN A 303 15.03 14.43 20.44
CA GLN A 303 16.00 14.56 19.34
C GLN A 303 16.98 13.38 19.26
N ASP A 304 17.28 12.75 20.39
CA ASP A 304 18.15 11.58 20.51
C ASP A 304 17.47 10.27 20.12
N LEU A 305 16.13 10.22 20.05
CA LEU A 305 15.35 9.06 19.58
C LEU A 305 15.00 9.15 18.08
N ILE A 306 15.11 10.34 17.48
CA ILE A 306 14.82 10.57 16.07
C ILE A 306 15.83 9.83 15.19
N ALA A 307 15.34 9.17 14.14
CA ALA A 307 16.16 8.56 13.10
C ALA A 307 17.04 9.64 12.44
N PRO A 308 18.38 9.51 12.49
CA PRO A 308 19.26 10.49 11.87
C PRO A 308 19.20 10.37 10.34
N ALA A 309 19.62 11.43 9.67
CA ALA A 309 19.87 11.38 8.23
C ALA A 309 20.84 10.24 7.91
N GLN A 310 20.41 9.36 7.00
CA GLN A 310 21.27 8.31 6.49
C GLN A 310 22.29 8.91 5.51
N PRO A 311 23.51 8.36 5.42
CA PRO A 311 24.52 8.81 4.46
C PRO A 311 23.93 8.91 3.06
N ASP A 312 24.25 9.99 2.34
CA ASP A 312 23.60 10.35 1.08
C ASP A 312 23.61 9.20 0.07
N LEU A 313 22.43 8.61 -0.12
CA LEU A 313 22.18 7.51 -1.06
C LEU A 313 22.17 7.99 -2.52
N SER A 314 22.28 9.32 -2.75
CA SER A 314 22.26 9.92 -4.08
C SER A 314 23.64 10.13 -4.70
N ASP A 315 24.75 9.92 -3.95
CA ASP A 315 26.10 9.97 -4.54
C ASP A 315 26.37 8.72 -5.39
N PRO A 316 26.50 8.85 -6.73
CA PRO A 316 26.72 7.72 -7.63
C PRO A 316 28.09 7.03 -7.46
N ARG A 317 28.98 7.56 -6.61
CA ARG A 317 30.23 6.89 -6.19
C ARG A 317 30.00 5.85 -5.10
N HIS A 318 28.93 5.98 -4.32
CA HIS A 318 28.46 4.96 -3.37
C HIS A 318 27.53 3.97 -4.10
N ARG A 319 28.07 3.30 -5.14
CA ARG A 319 27.32 2.33 -5.95
C ARG A 319 26.82 1.12 -5.17
N ASP A 320 27.32 0.92 -3.96
CA ASP A 320 26.89 -0.15 -3.09
C ASP A 320 26.57 0.35 -1.67
N THR A 321 25.38 0.92 -1.52
CA THR A 321 24.79 1.42 -0.27
C THR A 321 24.68 0.35 0.83
N ARG A 322 24.97 -0.91 0.49
CA ARG A 322 24.90 -2.09 1.35
C ARG A 322 26.05 -2.20 2.36
N ASP A 323 27.15 -1.47 2.15
CA ASP A 323 28.37 -1.55 2.99
C ASP A 323 28.65 -0.31 3.85
N ILE A 324 27.88 0.77 3.71
CA ILE A 324 27.99 1.92 4.61
C ILE A 324 27.24 1.59 5.91
N PRO A 325 27.89 1.68 7.08
CA PRO A 325 27.22 1.54 8.37
C PRO A 325 26.10 2.58 8.48
N PRO A 326 24.86 2.17 8.82
CA PRO A 326 23.78 3.12 8.98
C PRO A 326 24.00 3.98 10.23
N ASN A 327 23.43 5.18 10.22
CA ASN A 327 23.38 6.03 11.40
C ASN A 327 22.16 5.63 12.22
N TYR A 328 22.34 5.31 13.50
CA TYR A 328 21.24 5.05 14.43
C TYR A 328 20.98 6.28 15.31
N ALA A 329 19.75 6.38 15.81
CA ALA A 329 19.39 7.34 16.86
C ALA A 329 20.37 7.24 18.03
N ALA A 330 20.73 8.37 18.63
CA ALA A 330 21.72 8.43 19.72
C ALA A 330 21.28 7.60 20.93
N THR A 331 19.97 7.58 21.19
CA THR A 331 19.32 6.67 22.12
C THR A 331 18.57 5.61 21.31
N PHE A 332 19.09 4.39 21.28
CA PHE A 332 18.51 3.28 20.53
C PHE A 332 18.09 2.16 21.49
N PRO A 333 16.79 1.95 21.76
CA PRO A 333 16.31 1.11 22.86
C PRO A 333 16.35 -0.40 22.56
N PHE A 334 17.13 -0.81 21.56
CA PHE A 334 17.23 -2.20 21.12
C PHE A 334 18.62 -2.73 21.42
N ASN A 335 18.68 -3.85 22.15
CA ASN A 335 19.93 -4.54 22.45
C ASN A 335 20.31 -5.39 21.24
N PHE A 336 20.91 -4.78 20.23
CA PHE A 336 21.33 -5.50 19.04
C PHE A 336 22.56 -6.37 19.33
N GLN A 337 22.37 -7.69 19.40
CA GLN A 337 23.45 -8.64 19.16
C GLN A 337 23.14 -9.42 17.89
N PHE A 338 23.75 -9.02 16.78
CA PHE A 338 23.67 -9.81 15.56
C PHE A 338 24.43 -11.12 15.73
N ASP A 339 23.72 -12.23 15.92
CA ASP A 339 24.30 -13.56 15.81
C ASP A 339 24.02 -14.13 14.39
N PRO A 340 25.06 -14.34 13.56
CA PRO A 340 24.90 -14.87 12.21
C PRO A 340 24.31 -16.29 12.16
N ASN A 341 24.39 -17.03 13.27
CA ASN A 341 24.01 -18.43 13.41
C ASN A 341 22.75 -18.61 14.23
N ASN A 342 22.49 -17.71 15.17
CA ASN A 342 21.27 -17.68 15.95
C ASN A 342 20.47 -16.45 15.53
N TYR A 343 19.37 -16.66 14.82
CA TYR A 343 18.37 -15.63 14.52
C TYR A 343 17.62 -15.24 15.81
N ILE A 344 18.35 -14.85 16.85
CA ILE A 344 17.80 -14.47 18.15
C ILE A 344 17.45 -12.99 18.07
N TRP A 345 16.17 -12.74 18.23
CA TRP A 345 15.60 -11.43 18.56
C TRP A 345 15.83 -11.13 20.04
#